data_AF-A0A6N2MGD9-F1
#
_entry.id   AF-A0A6N2MGD9-F1
#
_cell.length_a   1.000
_cell.length_b   1.000
_cell.length_c   1.000
_cell.angle_alpha   90.00
_cell.angle_beta   90.00
_cell.angle_gamma   90.00
#
_symmetry.space_group_name_H-M   'P 1'
#
loop_
_entity.id
_entity.type
_entity.pdbx_description
1 polymer ?
#
loop_
_entity_poly.entity_id
_entity_poly.type
_entity_poly.pdbx_seq_one_letter_code
_entity_poly.pdbx_strand_id
1 'polypeptide(L)'
;MDPFTAFNPPAPHPDQRHVPPTRPSPNPNPKSSVSARKIQKADREKLRRDRLTEHFVELGNTLDPDRPRNDKGTILADTIQLLKDLTSQVDKLKAEYATLV
;
A
#
# COMPACT_ATOMS: atom_id res chain seq x y z
N MET A 1 32.32 32.09 48.66
CA MET A 1 31.09 31.74 49.41
C MET A 1 30.37 30.71 48.57
N ASP A 2 30.75 29.46 48.73
CA ASP A 2 30.23 28.31 47.99
C ASP A 2 28.87 27.90 48.56
N PRO A 3 27.79 27.86 47.78
CA PRO A 3 26.49 27.39 48.26
C PRO A 3 26.39 25.86 48.06
N PHE A 4 27.25 25.10 48.72
CA PHE A 4 27.01 23.66 48.92
C PHE A 4 26.20 23.49 50.21
N THR A 5 24.89 23.74 50.13
CA THR A 5 23.96 23.26 51.15
C THR A 5 23.45 21.89 50.73
N ALA A 6 23.75 20.92 51.57
CA ALA A 6 23.40 19.51 51.43
C ALA A 6 21.90 19.28 51.35
N PHE A 7 21.49 18.49 50.35
CA PHE A 7 20.31 17.64 50.44
C PHE A 7 20.74 16.23 50.05
N ASN A 8 21.00 15.41 51.06
CA ASN A 8 21.27 13.99 50.88
C ASN A 8 19.95 13.23 51.11
N PRO A 9 19.20 12.84 50.07
CA PRO A 9 18.00 12.04 50.26
C PRO A 9 18.41 10.64 50.76
N PRO A 10 17.69 10.05 51.74
CA PRO A 10 17.96 8.69 52.18
C PRO A 10 17.76 7.71 51.02
N ALA A 11 18.68 6.75 50.89
CA ALA A 11 18.63 5.72 49.86
C ALA A 11 17.29 4.96 49.90
N PRO A 12 16.65 4.68 48.75
CA PRO A 12 15.45 3.86 48.73
C PRO A 12 15.80 2.46 49.24
N HIS A 13 15.04 1.98 50.24
CA HIS A 13 15.07 0.60 50.68
C HIS A 13 14.87 -0.34 49.47
N PRO A 14 15.50 -1.53 49.45
CA PRO A 14 15.20 -2.52 48.43
C PRO A 14 13.78 -3.04 48.66
N ASP A 15 12.82 -2.42 47.98
CA ASP A 15 11.48 -2.96 47.86
C ASP A 15 11.62 -4.33 47.19
N GLN A 16 11.07 -5.35 47.85
CA GLN A 16 11.18 -6.74 47.42
C GLN A 16 10.58 -6.85 46.02
N ARG A 17 11.45 -6.86 45.00
CA ARG A 17 11.06 -7.18 43.63
C ARG A 17 10.45 -8.57 43.64
N HIS A 18 9.13 -8.64 43.69
CA HIS A 18 8.39 -9.81 43.30
C HIS A 18 8.73 -10.04 41.83
N VAL A 19 9.68 -10.94 41.58
CA VAL A 19 10.01 -11.42 40.25
C VAL A 19 8.76 -12.11 39.71
N PRO A 20 8.10 -11.58 38.65
CA PRO A 20 7.08 -12.38 37.99
C PRO A 20 7.76 -13.62 37.41
N PRO A 21 7.10 -14.79 37.42
CA PRO A 21 7.70 -16.01 36.92
C PRO A 21 8.08 -15.78 35.45
N THR A 22 9.36 -15.97 35.17
CA THR A 22 9.94 -15.96 33.83
C THR A 22 9.14 -16.91 32.95
N ARG A 23 8.18 -16.36 32.19
CA ARG A 23 7.54 -17.09 31.10
C ARG A 23 8.67 -17.49 30.16
N PRO A 24 8.84 -18.77 29.80
CA PRO A 24 9.82 -19.13 28.78
C PRO A 24 9.39 -18.42 27.51
N SER A 25 10.13 -17.38 27.10
CA SER A 25 10.01 -16.85 25.76
C SER A 25 10.31 -18.01 24.82
N PRO A 26 9.40 -18.36 23.87
CA PRO A 26 9.72 -19.36 22.88
C PRO A 26 10.83 -18.74 22.04
N ASN A 27 12.05 -19.24 22.20
CA ASN A 27 13.22 -18.78 21.48
C ASN A 27 12.88 -18.84 19.97
N PRO A 28 12.61 -17.71 19.30
CA PRO A 28 12.17 -17.76 17.92
C PRO A 28 13.41 -18.07 17.11
N ASN A 29 13.54 -19.34 16.72
CA ASN A 29 14.61 -19.82 15.86
C ASN A 29 14.84 -18.76 14.76
N PRO A 30 15.98 -18.06 14.70
CA PRO A 30 16.11 -16.85 13.89
C PRO A 30 15.90 -17.13 12.39
N LYS A 31 16.08 -18.38 11.97
CA LYS A 31 15.77 -18.86 10.62
C LYS A 31 14.25 -18.90 10.34
N SER A 32 13.41 -19.26 11.30
CA SER A 32 11.94 -19.28 11.11
C SER A 32 11.35 -17.87 11.06
N SER A 33 11.87 -16.93 11.87
CA SER A 33 11.41 -15.53 11.86
C SER A 33 11.79 -14.79 10.58
N VAL A 34 12.94 -15.09 9.97
CA VAL A 34 13.33 -14.54 8.66
C VAL A 34 12.47 -15.12 7.54
N SER A 35 12.22 -16.42 7.52
CA SER A 35 11.34 -17.06 6.53
C SER A 35 9.90 -16.56 6.63
N ALA A 36 9.35 -16.43 7.83
CA ALA A 36 8.01 -15.86 8.05
C ALA A 36 7.91 -14.40 7.54
N ARG A 37 8.92 -13.57 7.82
CA ARG A 37 9.00 -12.19 7.29
C ARG A 37 9.11 -12.14 5.77
N LYS A 38 9.80 -13.11 5.14
CA LYS A 38 9.87 -13.22 3.68
C LYS A 38 8.52 -13.60 3.07
N ILE A 39 7.81 -14.56 3.67
CA ILE A 39 6.47 -14.97 3.25
C ILE A 39 5.50 -13.79 3.34
N GLN A 40 5.48 -13.06 4.46
CA GLN A 40 4.63 -11.87 4.61
C GLN A 40 4.92 -10.80 3.54
N LYS A 41 6.20 -10.58 3.18
CA LYS A 41 6.57 -9.66 2.10
C LYS A 41 6.09 -10.16 0.73
N ALA A 42 6.21 -11.47 0.46
CA ALA A 42 5.73 -12.07 -0.77
C ALA A 42 4.20 -11.97 -0.89
N ASP A 43 3.46 -12.25 0.18
CA ASP A 43 2.00 -12.14 0.22
C ASP A 43 1.52 -10.71 0.02
N ARG A 44 2.20 -9.74 0.66
CA ARG A 44 1.92 -8.32 0.45
C ARG A 44 2.11 -7.91 -1.01
N GLU A 45 3.17 -8.37 -1.67
CA GLU A 45 3.39 -8.07 -3.08
C GLU A 45 2.41 -8.81 -4.00
N LYS A 46 2.03 -10.05 -3.66
CA LYS A 46 0.98 -10.77 -4.38
C LYS A 46 -0.32 -9.97 -4.37
N LEU A 47 -0.79 -9.52 -3.19
CA LEU A 47 -1.99 -8.68 -3.09
C LEU A 47 -1.88 -7.35 -3.85
N ARG A 48 -0.68 -6.77 -3.95
CA ARG A 48 -0.47 -5.56 -4.75
C ARG A 48 -0.61 -5.86 -6.24
N ARG A 49 -0.02 -6.96 -6.73
CA ARG A 49 -0.10 -7.36 -8.14
C ARG A 49 -1.49 -7.84 -8.53
N ASP A 50 -2.19 -8.53 -7.64
CA ASP A 50 -3.55 -9.01 -7.88
C ASP A 50 -4.50 -7.80 -8.08
N ARG A 51 -4.46 -6.81 -7.18
CA ARG A 51 -5.23 -5.55 -7.34
C ARG A 51 -4.88 -4.78 -8.61
N LEU A 52 -3.59 -4.69 -8.94
CA LEU A 52 -3.19 -4.02 -10.19
C LEU A 52 -3.70 -4.78 -11.42
N THR A 53 -3.71 -6.11 -11.37
CA THR A 53 -4.19 -6.95 -12.47
C THR A 53 -5.71 -6.82 -12.64
N GLU A 54 -6.46 -6.75 -11.54
CA GLU A 54 -7.90 -6.50 -11.54
C GLU A 54 -8.24 -5.19 -12.27
N HIS A 55 -7.54 -4.10 -11.99
CA HIS A 55 -7.74 -2.83 -12.71
C HIS A 55 -7.46 -2.94 -14.22
N PHE A 56 -6.45 -3.71 -14.65
CA PHE A 56 -6.23 -3.93 -16.07
C PHE A 56 -7.35 -4.76 -16.71
N VAL A 57 -7.90 -5.74 -15.99
CA VAL A 57 -9.03 -6.54 -16.47
C VAL A 57 -10.28 -5.68 -16.59
N GLU A 58 -10.62 -4.90 -15.56
CA GLU A 58 -11.76 -3.98 -15.58
C GLU A 58 -11.65 -2.95 -16.72
N LEU A 59 -10.47 -2.34 -16.88
CA LEU A 59 -10.22 -1.39 -17.95
C LEU A 59 -10.34 -2.06 -19.32
N GLY A 60 -9.72 -3.23 -19.50
CA GLY A 60 -9.81 -4.00 -20.74
C GLY A 60 -11.25 -4.36 -21.13
N ASN A 61 -12.04 -4.81 -20.17
CA ASN A 61 -13.46 -5.14 -20.37
C ASN A 61 -14.30 -3.91 -20.70
N THR A 62 -13.94 -2.74 -20.18
CA THR A 62 -14.62 -1.47 -20.47
C THR A 62 -14.35 -1.00 -21.90
N LEU A 63 -13.14 -1.26 -22.43
CA LEU A 63 -12.77 -0.91 -23.79
C LEU A 63 -13.44 -1.81 -24.83
N ASP A 64 -13.32 -3.12 -24.64
CA ASP A 64 -13.87 -4.12 -25.55
C ASP A 64 -14.11 -5.44 -24.78
N PRO A 65 -15.35 -5.70 -24.33
CA PRO A 65 -15.67 -6.89 -23.53
C PRO A 65 -15.57 -8.20 -24.32
N ASP A 66 -15.60 -8.14 -25.65
CA ASP A 66 -15.52 -9.31 -26.52
C ASP A 66 -14.07 -9.63 -26.93
N ARG A 67 -13.10 -8.76 -26.57
CA ARG A 67 -11.70 -8.93 -26.97
C ARG A 67 -11.02 -10.02 -26.15
N PRO A 68 -10.41 -11.04 -26.80
CA PRO A 68 -9.63 -12.03 -26.08
C PRO A 68 -8.37 -11.40 -25.50
N ARG A 69 -8.20 -11.52 -24.18
CA ARG A 69 -7.03 -11.19 -23.34
C ARG A 69 -6.09 -10.13 -23.93
N ASN A 70 -6.35 -8.87 -23.60
CA ASN A 70 -5.50 -7.74 -23.97
C ASN A 70 -4.14 -7.80 -23.25
N ASP A 71 -3.04 -7.56 -23.98
CA ASP A 71 -1.78 -7.22 -23.34
C ASP A 71 -1.85 -5.80 -22.75
N LYS A 72 -1.07 -5.56 -21.69
CA LYS A 72 -1.15 -4.30 -20.93
C LYS A 72 -0.78 -3.07 -21.76
N GLY A 73 0.10 -3.22 -22.75
CA GLY A 73 0.51 -2.10 -23.60
C GLY A 73 -0.65 -1.64 -24.47
N THR A 74 -1.33 -2.59 -25.11
CA THR A 74 -2.51 -2.32 -25.91
C THR A 74 -3.66 -1.73 -25.11
N ILE A 75 -3.97 -2.25 -23.90
CA ILE A 75 -5.02 -1.65 -23.04
C ILE A 75 -4.78 -0.15 -22.82
N LEU A 76 -3.55 0.23 -22.49
CA LEU A 76 -3.20 1.63 -22.23
C LEU A 76 -3.26 2.47 -23.50
N ALA A 77 -2.71 1.96 -24.61
CA ALA A 77 -2.72 2.66 -25.88
C ALA A 77 -4.15 2.91 -26.38
N ASP A 78 -5.00 1.89 -26.35
CA ASP A 78 -6.39 1.95 -26.79
C ASP A 78 -7.21 2.88 -25.89
N THR A 79 -7.00 2.85 -24.58
CA THR A 79 -7.63 3.80 -23.64
C THR A 79 -7.27 5.25 -23.99
N ILE A 80 -5.99 5.52 -24.22
CA ILE A 80 -5.52 6.88 -24.55
C ILE A 80 -6.13 7.33 -25.87
N GLN A 81 -6.18 6.46 -26.88
CA GLN A 81 -6.75 6.79 -28.18
C GLN A 81 -8.25 7.05 -28.08
N LEU A 82 -8.99 6.18 -27.38
CA LEU A 82 -10.42 6.35 -27.14
C LEU A 82 -10.74 7.68 -26.46
N LEU A 83 -9.97 8.07 -25.44
CA LEU A 83 -10.15 9.35 -24.75
C LEU A 83 -9.93 10.55 -25.67
N LYS A 84 -8.94 10.49 -26.56
CA LYS A 84 -8.70 11.55 -27.57
C LYS A 84 -9.88 11.65 -28.54
N ASP A 85 -10.34 10.52 -29.04
CA ASP A 85 -11.42 10.47 -30.03
C ASP A 85 -12.74 10.97 -29.43
N LEU A 86 -13.06 10.58 -28.19
CA LEU A 86 -14.23 11.07 -27.46
C LEU A 86 -14.14 12.57 -27.18
N THR A 87 -12.96 13.06 -26.77
CA THR A 87 -12.75 14.49 -26.54
C THR A 87 -12.96 15.29 -27.83
N SER A 88 -12.39 14.82 -28.95
CA SER A 88 -12.58 15.46 -30.26
C SER A 88 -14.04 15.45 -30.71
N GLN A 89 -14.77 14.36 -30.46
CA GLN A 89 -16.20 14.27 -30.77
C GLN A 89 -17.01 15.27 -29.96
N VAL A 90 -16.74 15.39 -28.65
CA VAL A 90 -17.39 16.36 -27.78
C VAL A 90 -17.14 17.80 -28.24
N ASP A 91 -15.89 18.13 -28.60
CA ASP A 91 -15.55 19.48 -29.06
C ASP A 91 -16.20 19.83 -30.39
N LYS A 92 -16.24 18.87 -31.33
CA LYS A 92 -16.97 19.02 -32.59
C LYS A 92 -18.45 19.25 -32.35
N LEU A 93 -19.07 18.46 -31.46
CA LEU A 93 -20.50 18.55 -31.17
C LEU A 93 -20.85 19.89 -30.52
N LYS A 94 -19.99 20.41 -29.64
CA LYS A 94 -20.14 21.75 -29.06
C LYS A 94 -20.03 22.85 -30.12
N ALA A 95 -19.10 22.72 -31.06
CA ALA A 95 -18.95 23.68 -32.16
C ALA A 95 -20.19 23.65 -33.07
N GLU A 96 -20.67 22.47 -33.46
CA GLU A 96 -21.90 22.31 -34.25
C GLU A 96 -23.12 22.90 -33.51
N TYR A 97 -23.27 22.64 -32.21
CA TYR A 97 -24.35 23.24 -31.41
C TYR A 97 -24.23 24.78 -31.35
N ALA A 98 -23.02 25.32 -31.16
CA ALA A 98 -22.80 26.76 -31.14
C ALA A 98 -23.08 27.43 -32.49
N THR A 99 -22.99 26.70 -33.61
CA THR A 99 -23.41 27.23 -34.92
C THR A 99 -24.92 27.21 -35.13
N LEU A 100 -25.65 26.44 -34.33
CA LEU A 100 -27.10 26.27 -34.41
C LEU A 100 -27.88 27.19 -33.46
N VAL A 101 -27.18 27.96 -32.61
CA VAL A 101 -27.70 28.90 -31.61
C VAL A 101 -27.28 30.32 -31.99
#